data_AF-A0A6P0SZL7-F1
#
_entry.id   AF-A0A6P0SZL7-F1
#
_cell.length_a   1.000
_cell.length_b   1.000
_cell.length_c   1.000
_cell.angle_alpha   90.00
_cell.angle_beta   90.00
_cell.angle_gamma   90.00
#
_symmetry.space_group_name_H-M   'P 1'
#
loop_
_entity.id
_entity.type
_entity.pdbx_description
1 polymer ?
#
loop_
_entity_poly.entity_id
_entity_poly.type
_entity_poly.pdbx_seq_one_letter_code
_entity_poly.pdbx_strand_id
1 'polypeptide(L)' 'MTRNFFSTKEKFFDLWAPNYDILFTTVFYQALHKRLLEFVELTNQPNVLDLGCGTGRLLNRLGQEFPNLRGTGVDLS' A
#
# COMPACT_ATOMS: atom_id res chain seq x y z
N MET A 1 27.26 0.76 -9.50
CA MET A 1 26.99 1.88 -8.55
C MET A 1 25.52 1.94 -8.10
N THR A 2 24.54 1.56 -8.94
CA THR A 2 23.10 1.55 -8.59
C THR A 2 22.70 0.54 -7.50
N ARG A 3 23.33 -0.64 -7.45
CA ARG A 3 22.99 -1.71 -6.48
C ARG A 3 23.09 -1.30 -5.01
N ASN A 4 24.12 -0.54 -4.64
CA ASN A 4 24.33 -0.07 -3.26
C ASN A 4 23.33 1.00 -2.81
N PHE A 5 22.77 1.76 -3.77
CA PHE A 5 21.76 2.77 -3.47
C PHE A 5 20.43 2.13 -3.08
N PHE A 6 20.00 1.11 -3.83
CA PHE A 6 18.77 0.36 -3.54
C PHE A 6 18.86 -0.39 -2.20
N SER A 7 19.97 -1.10 -1.94
CA SER A 7 20.15 -1.84 -0.69
C SER A 7 20.22 -0.97 0.57
N THR A 8 20.64 0.28 0.44
CA THR A 8 20.69 1.23 1.56
C THR A 8 19.30 1.78 1.87
N LYS A 9 18.48 2.02 0.84
CA LYS A 9 17.08 2.43 1.03
C LYS A 9 16.23 1.30 1.59
N GLU A 10 16.40 0.09 1.08
CA GLU A 10 15.70 -1.12 1.55
C GLU A 10 15.92 -1.32 3.06
N LYS A 11 17.18 -1.33 3.52
CA LYS A 11 17.49 -1.40 4.96
C LYS A 11 16.93 -0.25 5.78
N PHE A 12 16.91 0.97 5.23
CA PHE A 12 16.32 2.12 5.93
C PHE A 12 14.82 1.94 6.11
N PHE A 13 14.10 1.50 5.06
CA PHE A 13 12.66 1.21 5.13
C PHE A 13 12.37 0.03 6.07
N ASP A 14 13.15 -1.04 6.03
CA ASP A 14 12.98 -2.21 6.91
C ASP A 14 13.16 -1.87 8.40
N LEU A 15 14.13 -1.02 8.72
CA LEU A 15 14.39 -0.56 10.09
C LEU A 15 13.37 0.48 10.58
N TRP A 16 12.76 1.25 9.67
CA TRP A 16 11.75 2.25 10.00
C TRP A 16 10.32 1.69 10.02
N ALA A 17 10.02 0.66 9.22
CA ALA A 17 8.69 0.08 9.07
C ALA A 17 7.99 -0.31 10.38
N PRO A 18 8.66 -0.87 11.41
CA PRO A 18 7.99 -1.28 12.65
C PRO A 18 7.43 -0.11 13.47
N ASN A 19 8.05 1.08 13.35
CA ASN A 19 7.71 2.27 14.16
C ASN A 19 6.98 3.36 13.37
N TYR A 20 6.88 3.23 12.04
CA TYR A 20 6.27 4.24 11.17
C TYR A 20 4.73 4.23 11.23
N ASP A 21 4.12 3.05 11.39
CA ASP A 21 2.66 2.88 11.41
C ASP A 21 1.96 3.47 12.66
N ILE A 22 2.69 3.99 13.65
CA ILE A 22 2.11 4.22 14.99
C ILE A 22 1.55 5.64 15.20
N LEU A 23 2.04 6.73 14.58
CA LEU A 23 1.58 8.06 15.02
C LEU A 23 1.31 9.16 13.98
N PHE A 24 1.99 9.24 12.83
CA PHE A 24 1.82 10.41 11.93
C PHE A 24 1.49 10.06 10.48
N THR A 25 2.13 9.05 9.89
CA THR A 25 1.84 8.63 8.52
C THR A 25 0.48 7.94 8.40
N THR A 26 0.04 7.25 9.45
CA THR A 26 -1.22 6.52 9.48
C THR A 26 -2.44 7.40 9.24
N VAL A 27 -2.47 8.65 9.75
CA VAL A 27 -3.62 9.55 9.54
C VAL A 27 -3.67 10.05 8.10
N PHE A 28 -2.54 10.47 7.53
CA PHE A 28 -2.49 10.91 6.13
C PHE A 28 -2.78 9.75 5.16
N TYR A 29 -2.23 8.56 5.43
CA TYR A 29 -2.47 7.38 4.63
C TYR A 29 -3.93 6.91 4.71
N GLN A 30 -4.55 7.01 5.89
CA GLN A 30 -5.98 6.77 6.07
C GLN A 30 -6.85 7.78 5.31
N ALA A 31 -6.53 9.07 5.42
CA ALA A 31 -7.26 10.12 4.70
C ALA A 31 -7.17 9.95 3.18
N LEU A 32 -5.98 9.63 2.65
CA LEU A 32 -5.77 9.37 1.23
C LEU A 32 -6.52 8.13 0.75
N HIS A 33 -6.45 7.02 1.49
CA HIS A 33 -7.18 5.80 1.12
C HIS A 33 -8.68 6.05 1.13
N LYS A 34 -9.19 6.73 2.15
CA LYS A 34 -10.61 7.09 2.22
C LYS A 34 -11.01 7.94 1.03
N ARG A 35 -10.23 8.98 0.71
CA ARG A 35 -10.51 9.86 -0.43
C ARG A 35 -10.45 9.10 -1.75
N LEU A 36 -9.52 8.18 -1.92
CA LEU A 36 -9.44 7.30 -3.10
C LEU A 36 -10.69 6.42 -3.21
N LEU A 37 -11.11 5.78 -2.13
CA LEU A 37 -12.30 4.93 -2.10
C LEU A 37 -13.59 5.70 -2.43
N GLU A 38 -13.68 6.98 -2.04
CA GLU A 38 -14.81 7.84 -2.36
C GLU A 38 -14.96 8.15 -3.87
N PHE A 39 -13.89 8.02 -4.66
CA PHE A 39 -13.90 8.35 -6.09
C PHE A 39 -13.69 7.17 -7.03
N VAL A 40 -13.18 6.05 -6.52
CA VAL A 40 -12.87 4.91 -7.36
C VAL A 40 -14.15 4.17 -7.73
N GLU A 41 -14.49 4.19 -9.02
CA GLU A 41 -15.55 3.37 -9.57
C GLU A 41 -14.92 2.10 -10.16
N LEU A 42 -15.32 0.95 -9.62
CA LEU A 42 -14.81 -0.35 -10.03
C LEU A 42 -15.93 -1.17 -10.68
N THR A 43 -15.52 -2.06 -11.58
CA THR A 43 -16.44 -3.06 -12.16
C THR A 43 -16.86 -4.08 -11.10
N ASN A 44 -17.83 -4.94 -11.42
CA ASN A 44 -18.36 -5.91 -10.44
C ASN A 44 -17.33 -6.95 -9.94
N GLN A 45 -16.24 -7.16 -10.70
CA GLN A 45 -15.13 -8.08 -10.38
C GLN A 45 -13.80 -7.45 -10.82
N PRO A 46 -13.33 -6.42 -10.09
CA PRO A 46 -12.17 -5.64 -10.52
C PRO A 46 -10.87 -6.40 -10.25
N ASN A 47 -9.91 -6.27 -11.17
CA ASN A 47 -8.53 -6.73 -10.97
C ASN A 47 -7.65 -5.51 -10.66
N VAL A 48 -7.09 -5.44 -9.46
CA VAL A 48 -6.30 -4.30 -8.98
C VAL A 48 -4.86 -4.72 -8.74
N LEU A 49 -3.91 -3.95 -9.27
CA LEU A 49 -2.48 -4.10 -9.06
C LEU A 49 -1.98 -2.93 -8.19
N ASP A 50 -1.40 -3.24 -7.04
CA ASP A 50 -0.80 -2.27 -6.11
C ASP A 50 0.73 -2.40 -6.16
N LEU A 51 1.39 -1.37 -6.71
CA LEU A 51 2.85 -1.33 -6.89
C LEU A 51 3.48 -0.50 -5.77
N GLY A 52 4.43 -1.10 -5.05
CA GLY A 52 4.92 -0.52 -3.80
C GLY A 52 3.87 -0.68 -2.69
N CYS A 53 3.25 -1.86 -2.62
CA CYS A 53 2.10 -2.09 -1.73
C CYS A 53 2.48 -2.04 -0.23
N GLY A 54 3.78 -2.06 0.09
CA GLY A 54 4.28 -2.16 1.45
C GLY A 54 3.60 -3.30 2.21
N THR A 55 2.97 -2.99 3.34
CA THR A 55 2.24 -3.96 4.17
C THR A 55 0.86 -4.38 3.62
N GLY A 56 0.45 -3.90 2.44
CA GLY A 56 -0.79 -4.30 1.77
C GLY A 56 -2.07 -3.67 2.36
N ARG A 57 -1.95 -2.63 3.19
CA ARG A 57 -3.09 -1.98 3.86
C ARG A 57 -4.13 -1.41 2.88
N LEU A 58 -3.71 -0.96 1.69
CA LEU A 58 -4.62 -0.45 0.65
C LEU A 58 -5.48 -1.58 0.09
N LEU A 59 -4.84 -2.65 -0.40
CA LEU A 59 -5.53 -3.84 -0.92
C LEU A 59 -6.47 -4.46 0.11
N ASN A 60 -6.10 -4.48 1.40
CA ASN A 60 -6.99 -4.97 2.45
C ASN A 60 -8.28 -4.11 2.55
N ARG A 61 -8.16 -2.78 2.55
CA ARG A 61 -9.34 -1.89 2.56
C ARG A 61 -10.19 -2.05 1.30
N LEU A 62 -9.55 -2.15 0.13
CA LEU A 62 -10.25 -2.40 -1.13
C LEU A 62 -11.01 -3.73 -1.11
N GLY A 63 -10.43 -4.80 -0.54
CA GLY A 63 -11.12 -6.09 -0.42
C GLY A 63 -12.30 -6.08 0.57
N GLN A 64 -12.25 -5.21 1.58
CA GLN A 64 -13.39 -5.01 2.50
C GLN A 64 -14.55 -4.25 1.83
N GLU A 65 -14.24 -3.24 1.01
CA GLU A 65 -15.25 -2.43 0.31
C GLU A 65 -15.81 -3.12 -0.95
N PHE A 66 -14.96 -3.89 -1.65
CA PHE A 66 -15.29 -4.58 -2.90
C PHE A 66 -15.02 -6.10 -2.73
N PRO A 67 -15.98 -6.88 -2.20
CA PRO A 67 -15.75 -8.29 -1.85
C PRO A 67 -15.35 -9.20 -3.02
N ASN A 68 -15.70 -8.82 -4.24
CA ASN A 68 -15.38 -9.57 -5.46
C ASN A 68 -14.08 -9.10 -6.15
N LEU A 69 -13.34 -8.19 -5.52
CA LEU A 69 -12.08 -7.68 -6.03
C LEU A 69 -10.97 -8.73 -5.95
N ARG A 70 -10.19 -8.83 -7.02
CA ARG A 70 -8.92 -9.54 -7.03
C ARG A 70 -7.77 -8.54 -6.95
N GLY A 71 -7.10 -8.51 -5.81
CA GLY A 71 -5.93 -7.67 -5.56
C GLY A 71 -4.63 -8.43 -5.80
N THR A 72 -3.65 -7.78 -6.44
CA THR A 72 -2.26 -8.23 -6.54
C THR A 72 -1.36 -7.13 -6.00
N GLY A 73 -0.58 -7.43 -4.95
CA GLY A 73 0.41 -6.51 -4.41
C GLY A 73 1.81 -6.91 -4.87
N VAL A 74 2.63 -5.94 -5.27
CA VAL A 74 4.04 -6.14 -5.58
C VAL A 74 4.86 -5.08 -4.86
N ASP A 75 5.78 -5.54 -4.00
CA ASP A 75 6.75 -4.69 -3.32
C ASP A 75 8.16 -5.26 -3.52
N LEU A 76 9.18 -4.40 -3.38
CA LEU A 76 10.59 -4.79 -3.49
C LEU A 76 11.24 -5.05 -2.13
N SER A 77 10.57 -4.67 -1.04
CA SER A 77 10.97 -4.93 0.35
C SER A 77 10.35 -6.20 0.93
#